data_AF-A0A0S8EGT8-F1
#
_entry.id   AF-A0A0S8EGT8-F1
#
_cell.length_a   1.000
_cell.length_b   1.000
_cell.length_c   1.000
_cell.angle_alpha   90.00
_cell.angle_beta   90.00
_cell.angle_gamma   90.00
#
_symmetry.space_group_name_H-M   'P 1'
#
loop_
_entity.id
_entity.type
_entity.pdbx_description
1 polymer ?
#
loop_
_entity_poly.entity_id
_entity_poly.type
_entity_poly.pdbx_seq_one_letter_code
_entity_poly.pdbx_strand_id
1 'polypeptide(L)'
;MTTLRLRFGLGWLLLLALVDGVLIAVFSAGVALALFTDVFDNTDNAFGTDTLNPPTGLTASVVGSDIQLDWTPTADTYATGYEVQRGTGSGGPYGEIGTVTPYGATTYTDDTVVPGTRYYYVLQTYFQNWLSVYSNEVSASVIAFRAGASAGAPSGTLSLTINKPSGTVEGDVMIASIAVRPDTAAITEPADWALVRRVDNANPNANSLAVYYKVAGASEPADYTWTFSTSTGSAGGIQSFLGVDQGNPINVENGQNTASGLTHATPSVNTTVTNTMLVTSHAFTSSATWTPPGGMTEAFDAASVAVPSAAGISIEGNYVIQVAADATGAKTATASNDADVGNAHILALKPAP
;
A
#
# COMPACT_ATOMS: atom_id res chain seq x y z
N MET A 1 42.26 -50.57 -23.96
CA MET A 1 43.07 -51.70 -23.46
C MET A 1 42.42 -52.12 -22.16
N THR A 2 41.60 -53.17 -22.08
CA THR A 2 41.74 -54.55 -22.64
C THR A 2 43.03 -55.21 -22.13
N THR A 3 43.04 -56.40 -21.51
CA THR A 3 42.03 -57.49 -21.54
C THR A 3 42.05 -58.39 -20.28
N LEU A 4 40.89 -58.96 -19.95
CA LEU A 4 40.65 -60.17 -19.15
C LEU A 4 41.65 -61.33 -19.41
N ARG A 5 41.97 -62.15 -18.38
CA ARG A 5 42.04 -63.64 -18.49
C ARG A 5 42.18 -64.38 -17.16
N LEU A 6 41.26 -65.31 -16.91
CA LEU A 6 41.44 -66.41 -15.94
C LEU A 6 42.40 -67.47 -16.49
N ARG A 7 43.02 -68.26 -15.60
CA ARG A 7 43.39 -69.67 -15.87
C ARG A 7 43.19 -70.54 -14.63
N PHE A 8 42.38 -71.59 -14.78
CA PHE A 8 42.44 -72.78 -13.90
C PHE A 8 43.60 -73.69 -14.35
N GLY A 9 44.09 -74.54 -13.44
CA GLY A 9 45.01 -75.63 -13.75
C GLY A 9 44.60 -76.91 -13.02
N LEU A 10 44.40 -77.99 -13.77
CA LEU A 10 44.21 -79.33 -13.20
C LEU A 10 45.56 -80.04 -13.06
N GLY A 11 45.68 -80.89 -12.03
CA GLY A 11 46.77 -81.86 -11.88
C GLY A 11 46.30 -83.01 -11.00
N TRP A 12 46.20 -84.22 -11.57
CA TRP A 12 45.76 -85.42 -10.86
C TRP A 12 46.96 -86.23 -10.36
N LEU A 13 46.76 -87.02 -9.30
CA LEU A 13 47.48 -88.28 -9.14
C LEU A 13 46.54 -89.36 -8.58
N LEU A 14 46.78 -90.60 -8.99
CA LEU A 14 45.90 -91.76 -8.78
C LEU A 14 46.62 -92.81 -7.91
N LEU A 15 45.91 -93.46 -6.99
CA LEU A 15 46.31 -94.77 -6.45
C LEU A 15 45.08 -95.65 -6.21
N LEU A 16 45.25 -96.96 -6.27
CA LEU A 16 44.19 -97.94 -6.55
C LEU A 16 44.15 -99.04 -5.48
N ALA A 17 42.95 -99.42 -5.02
CA ALA A 17 42.72 -100.62 -4.19
C ALA A 17 41.26 -101.14 -4.35
N LEU A 18 41.09 -102.46 -4.22
CA LEU A 18 39.88 -103.26 -4.48
C LEU A 18 39.94 -104.49 -3.55
N VAL A 19 38.88 -105.16 -3.07
CA VAL A 19 37.39 -105.05 -3.18
C VAL A 19 36.80 -105.47 -1.79
N ASP A 20 35.51 -105.58 -1.46
CA ASP A 20 34.22 -105.62 -2.19
C ASP A 20 33.06 -105.14 -1.25
N GLY A 21 31.79 -105.42 -1.59
CA GLY A 21 30.88 -105.99 -0.58
C GLY A 21 29.77 -105.11 0.01
N VAL A 22 28.77 -104.76 -0.80
CA VAL A 22 27.34 -104.57 -0.43
C VAL A 22 27.02 -103.93 0.94
N LEU A 23 26.61 -102.65 0.91
CA LEU A 23 25.21 -102.28 1.24
C LEU A 23 24.88 -100.90 0.67
N ILE A 24 23.78 -100.78 -0.09
CA ILE A 24 23.31 -99.50 -0.63
C ILE A 24 22.40 -98.84 0.41
N ALA A 25 22.89 -97.78 1.04
CA ALA A 25 22.08 -96.83 1.80
C ALA A 25 22.05 -95.49 1.06
N VAL A 26 21.01 -95.26 0.25
CA VAL A 26 20.79 -93.96 -0.43
C VAL A 26 20.27 -92.95 0.59
N PHE A 27 21.18 -92.39 1.39
CA PHE A 27 20.89 -91.17 2.12
C PHE A 27 20.89 -90.01 1.13
N SER A 28 19.69 -89.65 0.64
CA SER A 28 19.46 -88.43 -0.12
C SER A 28 19.62 -87.23 0.82
N ALA A 29 20.86 -86.82 1.06
CA ALA A 29 21.20 -85.54 1.68
C ALA A 29 20.81 -84.42 0.71
N GLY A 30 19.51 -84.09 0.68
CA GLY A 30 18.97 -83.00 -0.11
C GLY A 30 19.67 -81.71 0.29
N VAL A 31 20.28 -81.03 -0.67
CA VAL A 31 20.98 -79.76 -0.41
C VAL A 31 19.93 -78.72 -0.07
N ALA A 32 19.80 -78.43 1.23
CA ALA A 32 18.91 -77.39 1.74
C ALA A 32 19.47 -76.02 1.34
N LEU A 33 19.11 -75.55 0.14
CA LEU A 33 19.35 -74.18 -0.30
C LEU A 33 18.45 -73.25 0.51
N ALA A 34 18.96 -72.82 1.68
CA ALA A 34 18.34 -71.79 2.51
C ALA A 34 18.43 -70.44 1.79
N LEU A 35 17.44 -70.16 0.94
CA LEU A 35 17.34 -68.92 0.18
C LEU A 35 16.70 -67.85 1.08
N PHE A 36 17.54 -67.18 1.88
CA PHE A 36 17.15 -66.05 2.72
C PHE A 36 16.87 -64.80 1.87
N THR A 37 15.75 -64.79 1.15
CA THR A 37 15.08 -63.53 0.77
C THR A 37 14.32 -63.02 1.99
N ASP A 38 15.03 -62.32 2.86
CA ASP A 38 14.41 -61.56 3.94
C ASP A 38 13.89 -60.24 3.37
N VAL A 39 12.62 -60.26 2.94
CA VAL A 39 11.84 -59.05 2.69
C VAL A 39 11.01 -58.81 3.93
N PHE A 40 11.57 -58.05 4.88
CA PHE A 40 10.77 -57.41 5.91
C PHE A 40 9.84 -56.40 5.24
N ASP A 41 8.60 -56.82 4.96
CA ASP A 41 7.47 -55.91 4.92
C ASP A 41 7.35 -55.29 6.31
N ASN A 42 8.00 -54.15 6.52
CA ASN A 42 7.88 -53.38 7.76
C ASN A 42 6.51 -52.69 7.77
N THR A 43 5.49 -53.46 8.14
CA THR A 43 4.09 -53.00 8.25
C THR A 43 3.89 -51.88 9.26
N ASP A 44 4.86 -51.66 10.16
CA ASP A 44 4.83 -50.62 11.18
C ASP A 44 5.37 -49.28 10.62
N ASN A 45 6.10 -49.28 9.49
CA ASN A 45 6.50 -48.06 8.77
C ASN A 45 5.39 -47.60 7.80
N ALA A 46 4.30 -47.08 8.36
CA ALA A 46 3.27 -46.38 7.59
C ALA A 46 3.78 -45.00 7.09
N PHE A 47 4.31 -44.96 5.86
CA PHE A 47 4.67 -43.71 5.19
C PHE A 47 3.44 -42.96 4.68
N GLY A 48 2.80 -42.17 5.55
CA GLY A 48 1.77 -41.21 5.16
C GLY A 48 2.37 -39.97 4.49
N THR A 49 1.80 -39.54 3.36
CA THR A 49 2.02 -38.19 2.83
C THR A 49 1.03 -37.24 3.49
N ASP A 50 1.47 -36.51 4.51
CA ASP A 50 0.71 -35.39 5.08
C ASP A 50 1.00 -34.11 4.29
N THR A 51 0.07 -33.14 4.32
CA THR A 51 0.19 -31.87 3.60
C THR A 51 -0.08 -30.70 4.54
N LEU A 52 0.94 -29.89 4.76
CA LEU A 52 0.92 -28.77 5.70
C LEU A 52 -0.15 -27.73 5.30
N ASN A 53 -1.02 -27.38 6.23
CA ASN A 53 -2.13 -26.44 6.05
C ASN A 53 -1.63 -24.98 6.18
N PRO A 54 -2.04 -24.07 5.28
CA PRO A 54 -1.68 -22.65 5.37
C PRO A 54 -2.37 -21.94 6.55
N PRO A 55 -1.92 -20.74 6.94
CA PRO A 55 -2.76 -19.83 7.71
C PRO A 55 -3.96 -19.38 6.87
N THR A 56 -5.04 -18.97 7.54
CA THR A 56 -6.29 -18.57 6.89
C THR A 56 -6.77 -17.21 7.35
N GLY A 57 -7.58 -16.53 6.53
CA GLY A 57 -8.08 -15.20 6.87
C GLY A 57 -6.95 -14.18 7.05
N LEU A 58 -5.92 -14.25 6.19
CA LEU A 58 -4.89 -13.22 6.12
C LEU A 58 -5.56 -11.89 5.77
N THR A 59 -5.17 -10.83 6.48
CA THR A 59 -5.53 -9.43 6.25
C THR A 59 -4.26 -8.58 6.23
N ALA A 60 -4.32 -7.45 5.53
CA ALA A 60 -3.29 -6.42 5.59
C ALA A 60 -3.92 -5.10 6.02
N SER A 61 -3.20 -4.34 6.85
CA SER A 61 -3.55 -2.99 7.23
C SER A 61 -2.28 -2.14 7.31
N VAL A 62 -2.37 -0.87 6.94
CA VAL A 62 -1.26 0.08 7.17
C VAL A 62 -1.19 0.38 8.68
N VAL A 63 -0.01 0.69 9.19
CA VAL A 63 0.18 1.28 10.52
C VAL A 63 1.28 2.34 10.44
N GLY A 64 0.89 3.61 10.32
CA GLY A 64 1.84 4.71 10.16
C GLY A 64 2.52 4.68 8.79
N SER A 65 3.80 4.27 8.78
CA SER A 65 4.59 4.06 7.56
C SER A 65 4.57 2.62 7.05
N ASP A 66 4.10 1.67 7.87
CA ASP A 66 4.41 0.24 7.72
C ASP A 66 3.16 -0.56 7.33
N ILE A 67 3.30 -1.83 6.94
CA ILE A 67 2.14 -2.73 6.68
C ILE A 67 2.12 -3.85 7.72
N GLN A 68 1.10 -3.87 8.57
CA GLN A 68 0.81 -4.97 9.48
C GLN A 68 -0.06 -6.01 8.77
N LEU A 69 0.37 -7.27 8.84
CA LEU A 69 -0.35 -8.45 8.40
C LEU A 69 -0.90 -9.19 9.61
N ASP A 70 -2.16 -9.60 9.59
CA ASP A 70 -2.78 -10.40 10.65
C ASP A 70 -3.50 -11.62 10.05
N TRP A 71 -3.48 -12.77 10.74
CA TRP A 71 -4.07 -14.01 10.22
C TRP A 71 -4.55 -14.97 11.33
N THR A 72 -5.41 -15.92 10.94
CA THR A 72 -5.76 -17.08 11.77
C THR A 72 -4.70 -18.17 11.59
N PRO A 73 -4.10 -18.70 12.67
CA PRO A 73 -3.08 -19.75 12.60
C PRO A 73 -3.50 -21.01 11.83
N THR A 74 -2.50 -21.77 11.37
CA THR A 74 -2.69 -23.13 10.89
C THR A 74 -3.28 -24.03 11.99
N ALA A 75 -4.00 -25.07 11.57
CA ALA A 75 -4.44 -26.15 12.47
C ALA A 75 -3.27 -27.07 12.88
N ASP A 76 -2.16 -27.07 12.14
CA ASP A 76 -1.07 -28.01 12.30
C ASP A 76 -0.12 -27.55 13.41
N THR A 77 -0.46 -27.93 14.65
CA THR A 77 0.30 -27.56 15.86
C THR A 77 1.72 -28.13 15.93
N TYR A 78 2.13 -28.93 14.95
CA TYR A 78 3.50 -29.41 14.76
C TYR A 78 4.35 -28.48 13.88
N ALA A 79 3.74 -27.49 13.21
CA ALA A 79 4.44 -26.53 12.36
C ALA A 79 5.47 -25.70 13.14
N THR A 80 6.52 -25.24 12.45
CA THR A 80 7.53 -24.36 13.04
C THR A 80 7.03 -22.92 13.08
N GLY A 81 6.39 -22.46 12.00
CA GLY A 81 5.97 -21.07 11.83
C GLY A 81 5.44 -20.79 10.43
N TYR A 82 5.60 -19.54 10.00
CA TYR A 82 5.19 -19.04 8.68
C TYR A 82 6.34 -18.38 7.93
N GLU A 83 6.38 -18.55 6.62
CA GLU A 83 7.10 -17.67 5.69
C GLU A 83 6.16 -16.56 5.23
N VAL A 84 6.60 -15.30 5.34
CA VAL A 84 5.89 -14.12 4.83
C VAL A 84 6.46 -13.78 3.46
N GLN A 85 5.60 -13.79 2.45
CA GLN A 85 5.99 -13.74 1.03
C GLN A 85 5.30 -12.52 0.38
N ARG A 86 6.09 -11.65 -0.26
CA ARG A 86 5.65 -10.34 -0.79
C ARG A 86 5.97 -10.19 -2.29
N GLY A 87 5.06 -9.56 -3.03
CA GLY A 87 5.22 -9.19 -4.44
C GLY A 87 4.62 -7.81 -4.74
N THR A 88 4.81 -7.33 -5.97
CA THR A 88 4.24 -6.05 -6.47
C THR A 88 3.20 -6.25 -7.58
N GLY A 89 2.82 -7.50 -7.85
CA GLY A 89 1.70 -7.89 -8.73
C GLY A 89 0.84 -8.96 -8.08
N SER A 90 -0.46 -8.96 -8.39
CA SER A 90 -1.41 -10.00 -7.94
C SER A 90 -1.07 -11.33 -8.60
N GLY A 91 -1.14 -12.43 -7.84
CA GLY A 91 -0.60 -13.74 -8.24
C GLY A 91 0.94 -13.82 -8.28
N GLY A 92 1.66 -12.75 -7.89
CA GLY A 92 3.11 -12.73 -7.79
C GLY A 92 3.86 -12.21 -9.03
N PRO A 93 5.15 -12.56 -9.20
CA PRO A 93 5.95 -13.44 -8.35
C PRO A 93 6.13 -12.90 -6.92
N TYR A 94 6.27 -13.82 -5.97
CA TYR A 94 6.54 -13.52 -4.57
C TYR A 94 8.00 -13.81 -4.21
N GLY A 95 8.53 -13.07 -3.24
CA GLY A 95 9.77 -13.39 -2.55
C GLY A 95 9.61 -13.25 -1.04
N GLU A 96 10.37 -14.04 -0.29
CA GLU A 96 10.33 -14.05 1.17
C GLU A 96 10.85 -12.71 1.72
N ILE A 97 10.16 -12.17 2.72
CA ILE A 97 10.60 -10.99 3.49
C ILE A 97 10.88 -11.30 4.97
N GLY A 98 10.51 -12.50 5.42
CA GLY A 98 10.94 -13.05 6.71
C GLY A 98 10.09 -14.23 7.17
N THR A 99 10.52 -14.85 8.27
CA THR A 99 9.83 -15.96 8.94
C THR A 99 9.26 -15.54 10.29
N VAL A 100 8.12 -16.11 10.67
CA VAL A 100 7.42 -15.84 11.94
C VAL A 100 7.22 -17.13 12.73
N THR A 101 7.65 -17.16 13.99
CA THR A 101 7.55 -18.33 14.88
C THR A 101 7.01 -17.94 16.25
N PRO A 102 6.30 -18.83 16.98
CA PRO A 102 5.92 -20.20 16.61
C PRO A 102 4.71 -20.23 15.65
N TYR A 103 4.21 -21.42 15.29
CA TYR A 103 2.94 -21.57 14.56
C TYR A 103 1.76 -20.83 15.21
N GLY A 104 1.77 -20.62 16.53
CA GLY A 104 0.75 -19.87 17.25
C GLY A 104 0.79 -18.34 17.05
N ALA A 105 1.75 -17.82 16.28
CA ALA A 105 1.80 -16.40 15.92
C ALA A 105 0.71 -16.03 14.90
N THR A 106 0.20 -14.80 15.02
CA THR A 106 -0.96 -14.29 14.27
C THR A 106 -0.69 -12.97 13.54
N THR A 107 0.51 -12.41 13.65
CA THR A 107 0.80 -11.04 13.20
C THR A 107 2.27 -10.86 12.75
N TYR A 108 2.51 -9.94 11.81
CA TYR A 108 3.82 -9.52 11.31
C TYR A 108 3.75 -8.08 10.81
N THR A 109 4.82 -7.30 11.00
CA THR A 109 4.94 -5.94 10.45
C THR A 109 6.04 -5.90 9.39
N ASP A 110 5.68 -5.47 8.18
CA ASP A 110 6.62 -5.14 7.11
C ASP A 110 6.99 -3.66 7.21
N ASP A 111 8.14 -3.38 7.82
CA ASP A 111 8.77 -2.05 7.94
C ASP A 111 9.64 -1.69 6.71
N THR A 112 9.72 -2.59 5.72
CA THR A 112 10.54 -2.41 4.51
C THR A 112 9.75 -1.86 3.31
N VAL A 113 8.52 -1.41 3.53
CA VAL A 113 7.61 -0.93 2.49
C VAL A 113 8.03 0.44 1.96
N VAL A 114 7.94 0.64 0.64
CA VAL A 114 8.14 1.94 0.00
C VAL A 114 6.79 2.62 -0.19
N PRO A 115 6.51 3.76 0.49
CA PRO A 115 5.23 4.45 0.37
C PRO A 115 4.84 4.78 -1.08
N GLY A 116 3.55 4.66 -1.38
CA GLY A 116 2.98 4.74 -2.71
C GLY A 116 3.05 3.46 -3.55
N THR A 117 3.83 2.46 -3.12
CA THR A 117 3.83 1.13 -3.74
C THR A 117 2.65 0.32 -3.21
N ARG A 118 1.92 -0.36 -4.10
CA ARG A 118 1.02 -1.45 -3.71
C ARG A 118 1.81 -2.73 -3.61
N TYR A 119 1.74 -3.38 -2.45
CA TYR A 119 2.29 -4.70 -2.22
C TYR A 119 1.18 -5.73 -2.13
N TYR A 120 1.49 -6.95 -2.54
CA TYR A 120 0.65 -8.14 -2.45
C TYR A 120 1.35 -9.14 -1.54
N TYR A 121 0.61 -9.70 -0.60
CA TYR A 121 1.12 -10.61 0.43
C TYR A 121 0.37 -11.93 0.45
N VAL A 122 1.13 -12.99 0.67
CA VAL A 122 0.66 -14.35 0.97
C VAL A 122 1.57 -14.93 2.04
N LEU A 123 1.06 -15.85 2.85
CA LEU A 123 1.85 -16.63 3.80
C LEU A 123 1.86 -18.10 3.39
N GLN A 124 2.92 -18.81 3.74
CA GLN A 124 2.95 -20.27 3.81
C GLN A 124 3.30 -20.69 5.23
N THR A 125 2.68 -21.75 5.74
CA THR A 125 3.16 -22.46 6.94
C THR A 125 4.39 -23.28 6.56
N TYR A 126 5.39 -23.37 7.43
CA TYR A 126 6.57 -24.23 7.22
C TYR A 126 6.87 -25.17 8.39
N PHE A 127 7.44 -26.33 8.06
CA PHE A 127 7.98 -27.31 9.00
C PHE A 127 9.21 -27.98 8.38
N GLN A 128 10.40 -27.73 8.95
CA GLN A 128 11.69 -28.14 8.37
C GLN A 128 11.85 -27.68 6.91
N ASN A 129 11.64 -28.57 5.94
CA ASN A 129 11.69 -28.28 4.50
C ASN A 129 10.33 -28.49 3.79
N TRP A 130 9.25 -28.68 4.56
CA TRP A 130 7.88 -28.76 4.06
C TRP A 130 7.23 -27.38 4.13
N LEU A 131 6.49 -27.04 3.07
CA LEU A 131 5.73 -25.80 2.94
C LEU A 131 4.27 -26.14 2.63
N SER A 132 3.35 -25.30 3.11
CA SER A 132 1.96 -25.33 2.67
C SER A 132 1.81 -24.74 1.26
N VAL A 133 0.59 -24.82 0.71
CA VAL A 133 0.18 -23.86 -0.34
C VAL A 133 0.15 -22.43 0.23
N TYR A 134 0.02 -21.41 -0.60
CA TYR A 134 -0.23 -20.05 -0.13
C TYR A 134 -1.58 -19.91 0.58
N SER A 135 -1.65 -18.99 1.53
CA SER A 135 -2.90 -18.44 2.11
C SER A 135 -3.77 -17.76 1.04
N ASN A 136 -4.88 -17.15 1.45
CA ASN A 136 -5.48 -16.10 0.63
C ASN A 136 -4.47 -14.96 0.41
N GLU A 137 -4.51 -14.38 -0.79
CA GLU A 137 -3.77 -13.16 -1.13
C GLU A 137 -4.46 -11.95 -0.50
N VAL A 138 -3.66 -10.95 -0.11
CA VAL A 138 -4.12 -9.60 0.25
C VAL A 138 -3.21 -8.55 -0.34
N SER A 139 -3.71 -7.32 -0.48
CA SER A 139 -2.90 -6.16 -0.84
C SER A 139 -3.05 -5.03 0.19
N ALA A 140 -2.09 -4.11 0.16
CA ALA A 140 -2.15 -2.83 0.85
C ALA A 140 -1.18 -1.84 0.18
N SER A 141 -1.40 -0.55 0.42
CA SER A 141 -0.49 0.52 0.02
C SER A 141 -0.52 1.66 1.04
N VAL A 142 0.64 2.25 1.31
CA VAL A 142 0.79 3.41 2.21
C VAL A 142 0.69 4.68 1.37
N ILE A 143 -0.19 5.62 1.70
CA ILE A 143 -0.30 6.86 0.92
C ILE A 143 0.95 7.72 1.14
N ALA A 144 1.52 8.24 0.05
CA ALA A 144 2.53 9.30 0.09
C ALA A 144 2.08 10.56 -0.63
N PHE A 145 2.57 11.71 -0.16
CA PHE A 145 2.58 12.94 -0.95
C PHE A 145 3.73 12.90 -1.94
N ARG A 146 3.48 13.31 -3.19
CA ARG A 146 4.50 13.39 -4.24
C ARG A 146 5.09 14.77 -4.37
N ALA A 147 4.22 15.75 -4.64
CA ALA A 147 4.58 17.12 -4.97
C ALA A 147 3.38 18.06 -4.88
N GLY A 148 3.66 19.33 -4.64
CA GLY A 148 2.73 20.44 -4.74
C GLY A 148 3.08 21.34 -5.92
N ALA A 149 2.10 22.06 -6.43
CA ALA A 149 2.27 23.20 -7.33
C ALA A 149 1.20 24.24 -7.02
N SER A 150 1.50 25.53 -7.14
CA SER A 150 0.54 26.60 -6.84
C SER A 150 0.72 27.81 -7.74
N ALA A 151 -0.31 28.66 -7.78
CA ALA A 151 -0.30 29.93 -8.49
C ALA A 151 -1.25 30.96 -7.84
N GLY A 152 -1.05 32.22 -8.18
CA GLY A 152 -1.96 33.32 -7.89
C GLY A 152 -2.14 34.19 -9.13
N ALA A 153 -3.34 34.77 -9.29
CA ALA A 153 -3.67 35.68 -10.37
C ALA A 153 -4.43 36.91 -9.84
N PRO A 154 -4.03 38.14 -10.23
CA PRO A 154 -4.56 39.38 -9.67
C PRO A 154 -5.95 39.72 -10.23
N SER A 155 -6.62 40.67 -9.57
CA SER A 155 -7.90 41.26 -9.99
C SER A 155 -7.98 41.56 -11.49
N GLY A 156 -9.10 41.19 -12.12
CA GLY A 156 -9.32 41.28 -13.57
C GLY A 156 -8.80 40.08 -14.37
N THR A 157 -8.01 39.18 -13.77
CA THR A 157 -7.54 37.96 -14.45
C THR A 157 -8.59 36.85 -14.30
N LEU A 158 -9.23 36.48 -15.41
CA LEU A 158 -10.35 35.51 -15.44
C LEU A 158 -9.89 34.04 -15.56
N SER A 159 -8.65 33.74 -15.19
CA SER A 159 -8.06 32.41 -15.29
C SER A 159 -6.95 32.21 -14.25
N LEU A 160 -6.90 31.02 -13.66
CA LEU A 160 -5.81 30.57 -12.80
C LEU A 160 -5.18 29.31 -13.40
N THR A 161 -3.94 29.45 -13.90
CA THR A 161 -3.15 28.36 -14.46
C THR A 161 -2.15 27.87 -13.42
N ILE A 162 -2.21 26.58 -13.07
CA ILE A 162 -1.32 25.93 -12.11
C ILE A 162 -0.60 24.78 -12.83
N ASN A 163 0.73 24.73 -12.72
CA ASN A 163 1.51 23.62 -13.27
C ASN A 163 1.04 22.27 -12.71
N LYS A 164 1.11 21.19 -13.50
CA LYS A 164 1.01 19.84 -12.95
C LYS A 164 2.13 19.63 -11.91
N PRO A 165 1.85 19.06 -10.73
CA PRO A 165 2.89 18.79 -9.75
C PRO A 165 4.05 17.95 -10.31
N SER A 166 5.26 18.19 -9.81
CA SER A 166 6.47 17.58 -10.35
C SER A 166 6.47 16.07 -10.14
N GLY A 167 6.77 15.35 -11.23
CA GLY A 167 6.82 13.89 -11.22
C GLY A 167 5.47 13.17 -11.17
N THR A 168 4.33 13.86 -11.26
CA THR A 168 3.00 13.19 -11.32
C THR A 168 2.92 12.22 -12.51
N VAL A 169 2.54 10.98 -12.22
CA VAL A 169 2.43 9.84 -13.16
C VAL A 169 1.02 9.24 -13.11
N GLU A 170 0.74 8.31 -14.03
CA GLU A 170 -0.51 7.55 -14.07
C GLU A 170 -0.84 6.87 -12.73
N GLY A 171 -2.10 6.95 -12.33
CA GLY A 171 -2.61 6.37 -11.10
C GLY A 171 -2.41 7.21 -9.83
N ASP A 172 -1.72 8.35 -9.92
CA ASP A 172 -1.73 9.36 -8.85
C ASP A 172 -3.12 9.96 -8.67
N VAL A 173 -3.48 10.33 -7.44
CA VAL A 173 -4.65 11.15 -7.15
C VAL A 173 -4.18 12.57 -6.86
N MET A 174 -4.64 13.51 -7.68
CA MET A 174 -4.41 14.94 -7.47
C MET A 174 -5.63 15.57 -6.82
N ILE A 175 -5.40 16.40 -5.81
CA ILE A 175 -6.40 17.31 -5.22
C ILE A 175 -6.03 18.74 -5.63
N ALA A 176 -6.99 19.50 -6.15
CA ALA A 176 -6.83 20.91 -6.49
C ALA A 176 -7.76 21.77 -5.66
N SER A 177 -7.22 22.80 -5.02
CA SER A 177 -7.96 23.74 -4.18
C SER A 177 -7.82 25.15 -4.73
N ILE A 178 -8.95 25.74 -5.11
CA ILE A 178 -9.05 26.98 -5.89
C ILE A 178 -9.87 28.00 -5.10
N ALA A 179 -9.21 29.09 -4.71
CA ALA A 179 -9.82 30.23 -4.02
C ALA A 179 -10.03 31.40 -4.99
N VAL A 180 -11.21 32.02 -4.96
CA VAL A 180 -11.57 33.14 -5.86
C VAL A 180 -12.47 34.16 -5.16
N ARG A 181 -12.32 35.45 -5.53
CA ARG A 181 -13.20 36.55 -5.15
C ARG A 181 -13.97 37.05 -6.38
N PRO A 182 -15.27 37.40 -6.29
CA PRO A 182 -16.19 37.18 -5.17
C PRO A 182 -16.65 35.71 -5.04
N ASP A 183 -17.43 35.42 -4.00
CA ASP A 183 -18.18 34.17 -3.81
C ASP A 183 -19.08 33.80 -5.01
N THR A 184 -19.57 34.79 -5.74
CA THR A 184 -20.46 34.63 -6.90
C THR A 184 -19.73 34.34 -8.22
N ALA A 185 -18.40 34.21 -8.20
CA ALA A 185 -17.63 33.78 -9.37
C ALA A 185 -17.98 32.34 -9.76
N ALA A 186 -18.53 32.14 -10.96
CA ALA A 186 -18.65 30.81 -11.52
C ALA A 186 -17.25 30.34 -11.92
N ILE A 187 -16.89 29.13 -11.48
CA ILE A 187 -15.62 28.48 -11.80
C ILE A 187 -15.91 27.43 -12.88
N THR A 188 -15.04 27.32 -13.87
CA THR A 188 -15.04 26.21 -14.84
C THR A 188 -13.69 25.53 -14.78
N GLU A 189 -13.70 24.29 -14.31
CA GLU A 189 -12.55 23.40 -14.19
C GLU A 189 -12.00 22.91 -15.54
N PRO A 190 -10.72 22.49 -15.59
CA PRO A 190 -10.18 21.73 -16.70
C PRO A 190 -10.87 20.35 -16.82
N ALA A 191 -10.72 19.71 -17.98
CA ALA A 191 -11.24 18.37 -18.23
C ALA A 191 -10.76 17.33 -17.20
N ASP A 192 -11.60 16.33 -16.96
CA ASP A 192 -11.39 15.18 -16.06
C ASP A 192 -11.16 15.52 -14.57
N TRP A 193 -11.39 16.77 -14.16
CA TRP A 193 -11.50 17.16 -12.76
C TRP A 193 -12.96 17.03 -12.28
N ALA A 194 -13.15 16.40 -11.12
CA ALA A 194 -14.44 16.25 -10.46
C ALA A 194 -14.50 17.13 -9.21
N LEU A 195 -15.54 17.96 -9.09
CA LEU A 195 -15.77 18.80 -7.91
C LEU A 195 -16.06 17.93 -6.68
N VAL A 196 -15.28 18.13 -5.61
CA VAL A 196 -15.50 17.53 -4.29
C VAL A 196 -16.50 18.39 -3.52
N ARG A 197 -16.17 19.67 -3.34
CA ARG A 197 -16.98 20.65 -2.60
C ARG A 197 -16.67 22.06 -3.06
N ARG A 198 -17.69 22.91 -3.00
CA ARG A 198 -17.55 24.37 -3.04
C ARG A 198 -18.07 24.95 -1.73
N VAL A 199 -17.40 25.97 -1.19
CA VAL A 199 -17.79 26.70 0.01
C VAL A 199 -17.77 28.19 -0.30
N ASP A 200 -18.95 28.82 -0.30
CA ASP A 200 -19.14 30.22 -0.66
C ASP A 200 -19.39 31.06 0.60
N ASN A 201 -18.62 32.14 0.79
CA ASN A 201 -18.73 33.04 1.95
C ASN A 201 -19.28 34.40 1.49
N ALA A 202 -20.61 34.53 1.52
CA ALA A 202 -21.39 35.68 1.03
C ALA A 202 -21.32 36.92 1.96
N ASN A 203 -20.11 37.31 2.34
CA ASN A 203 -19.78 38.49 3.15
C ASN A 203 -19.49 39.71 2.24
N PRO A 204 -19.52 40.97 2.71
CA PRO A 204 -18.94 42.10 1.97
C PRO A 204 -17.53 41.84 1.40
N ASN A 205 -16.69 41.09 2.13
CA ASN A 205 -15.40 40.60 1.66
C ASN A 205 -15.52 39.18 1.07
N ALA A 206 -16.40 39.01 0.09
CA ALA A 206 -16.80 37.72 -0.43
C ALA A 206 -15.65 36.90 -1.05
N ASN A 207 -15.60 35.60 -0.74
CA ASN A 207 -14.76 34.62 -1.44
C ASN A 207 -15.41 33.23 -1.51
N SER A 208 -14.97 32.43 -2.48
CA SER A 208 -15.29 31.01 -2.65
C SER A 208 -14.02 30.18 -2.53
N LEU A 209 -14.14 28.98 -1.96
CA LEU A 209 -13.16 27.90 -2.05
C LEU A 209 -13.81 26.68 -2.71
N ALA A 210 -13.30 26.27 -3.87
CA ALA A 210 -13.69 25.05 -4.57
C ALA A 210 -12.54 24.03 -4.54
N VAL A 211 -12.85 22.80 -4.13
CA VAL A 211 -11.90 21.69 -4.05
C VAL A 211 -12.34 20.60 -5.04
N TYR A 212 -11.39 20.10 -5.81
CA TYR A 212 -11.57 19.13 -6.89
C TYR A 212 -10.62 17.95 -6.71
N TYR A 213 -10.96 16.80 -7.30
CA TYR A 213 -10.04 15.68 -7.46
C TYR A 213 -9.93 15.23 -8.92
N LYS A 214 -8.79 14.63 -9.28
CA LYS A 214 -8.57 13.96 -10.56
C LYS A 214 -7.61 12.78 -10.34
N VAL A 215 -7.91 11.63 -10.97
CA VAL A 215 -6.92 10.56 -11.13
C VAL A 215 -6.08 10.91 -12.37
N ALA A 216 -4.76 10.85 -12.23
CA ALA A 216 -3.83 11.08 -13.34
C ALA A 216 -3.84 9.86 -14.29
N GLY A 217 -3.97 10.11 -15.60
CA GLY A 217 -3.86 9.08 -16.63
C GLY A 217 -2.44 8.90 -17.17
N ALA A 218 -2.27 8.00 -18.14
CA ALA A 218 -1.02 7.74 -18.88
C ALA A 218 -0.35 9.00 -19.47
N SER A 219 -1.10 10.07 -19.70
CA SER A 219 -0.59 11.38 -20.13
C SER A 219 -1.41 12.48 -19.49
N GLU A 220 -0.72 13.53 -19.03
CA GLU A 220 -1.33 14.74 -18.45
C GLU A 220 -0.62 15.98 -19.01
N PRO A 221 -1.29 17.15 -19.08
CA PRO A 221 -0.69 18.38 -19.57
C PRO A 221 0.43 18.89 -18.65
N ALA A 222 1.17 19.91 -19.12
CA ALA A 222 2.17 20.60 -18.32
C ALA A 222 1.53 21.43 -17.18
N ASP A 223 0.30 21.91 -17.41
CA ASP A 223 -0.46 22.80 -16.54
C ASP A 223 -1.97 22.55 -16.69
N TYR A 224 -2.73 23.03 -15.71
CA TYR A 224 -4.17 23.01 -15.67
C TYR A 224 -4.69 24.43 -15.44
N THR A 225 -5.69 24.85 -16.21
CA THR A 225 -6.28 26.20 -16.11
C THR A 225 -7.74 26.12 -15.70
N TRP A 226 -8.05 26.69 -14.53
CA TRP A 226 -9.42 27.04 -14.13
C TRP A 226 -9.76 28.41 -14.71
N THR A 227 -11.01 28.61 -15.13
CA THR A 227 -11.50 29.90 -15.64
C THR A 227 -12.69 30.42 -14.84
N PHE A 228 -12.89 31.73 -14.85
CA PHE A 228 -13.85 32.41 -13.97
C PHE A 228 -14.78 33.35 -14.75
N SER A 229 -16.06 33.41 -14.40
CA SER A 229 -17.00 34.40 -14.96
C SER A 229 -16.69 35.85 -14.51
N THR A 230 -16.02 35.99 -13.36
CA THR A 230 -15.53 37.25 -12.79
C THR A 230 -14.42 36.92 -11.79
N SER A 231 -13.46 37.82 -11.61
CA SER A 231 -12.38 37.66 -10.63
C SER A 231 -11.87 39.02 -10.15
N THR A 232 -11.95 39.27 -8.84
CA THR A 232 -11.20 40.35 -8.17
C THR A 232 -9.91 39.84 -7.52
N GLY A 233 -9.57 38.58 -7.75
CA GLY A 233 -8.36 37.91 -7.28
C GLY A 233 -8.62 36.41 -7.14
N SER A 234 -7.63 35.60 -7.49
CA SER A 234 -7.68 34.14 -7.31
C SER A 234 -6.31 33.58 -6.92
N ALA A 235 -6.30 32.51 -6.14
CA ALA A 235 -5.11 31.76 -5.79
C ALA A 235 -5.47 30.27 -5.62
N GLY A 236 -4.51 29.37 -5.72
CA GLY A 236 -4.79 27.94 -5.61
C GLY A 236 -3.57 27.06 -5.80
N GLY A 237 -3.74 25.79 -5.49
CA GLY A 237 -2.69 24.79 -5.65
C GLY A 237 -3.23 23.39 -5.89
N ILE A 238 -2.34 22.54 -6.39
CA ILE A 238 -2.57 21.13 -6.69
C ILE A 238 -1.59 20.30 -5.86
N GLN A 239 -2.10 19.31 -5.14
CA GLN A 239 -1.33 18.34 -4.35
C GLN A 239 -1.48 16.96 -5.00
N SER A 240 -0.38 16.32 -5.39
CA SER A 240 -0.37 14.98 -6.00
C SER A 240 0.01 13.92 -4.97
N PHE A 241 -0.75 12.84 -4.91
CA PHE A 241 -0.56 11.72 -3.97
C PHE A 241 -0.51 10.37 -4.70
N LEU A 242 0.24 9.42 -4.14
CA LEU A 242 0.38 8.04 -4.63
C LEU A 242 0.03 7.04 -3.53
N GLY A 243 -0.44 5.84 -3.90
CA GLY A 243 -0.97 4.85 -2.94
C GLY A 243 -2.43 5.10 -2.51
N VAL A 244 -3.19 5.87 -3.29
CA VAL A 244 -4.61 6.20 -3.03
C VAL A 244 -5.54 5.29 -3.85
N ASP A 245 -6.72 4.98 -3.34
CA ASP A 245 -7.75 4.21 -4.06
C ASP A 245 -8.24 4.99 -5.30
N GLN A 246 -7.86 4.54 -6.50
CA GLN A 246 -8.23 5.19 -7.76
C GLN A 246 -9.72 5.04 -8.12
N GLY A 247 -10.42 4.05 -7.56
CA GLY A 247 -11.84 3.80 -7.83
C GLY A 247 -12.78 4.56 -6.87
N ASN A 248 -12.34 4.81 -5.64
CA ASN A 248 -13.04 5.65 -4.68
C ASN A 248 -12.04 6.39 -3.75
N PRO A 249 -11.42 7.50 -4.21
CA PRO A 249 -10.28 8.11 -3.53
C PRO A 249 -10.62 8.83 -2.23
N ILE A 250 -11.87 9.24 -2.01
CA ILE A 250 -12.26 10.07 -0.87
C ILE A 250 -13.03 9.22 0.15
N ASN A 251 -12.47 9.08 1.35
CA ASN A 251 -13.12 8.37 2.46
C ASN A 251 -14.21 9.22 3.11
N VAL A 252 -13.93 10.51 3.34
CA VAL A 252 -14.85 11.52 3.89
C VAL A 252 -14.33 12.92 3.55
N GLU A 253 -15.21 13.90 3.44
CA GLU A 253 -14.86 15.31 3.26
C GLU A 253 -15.88 16.23 3.94
N ASN A 254 -15.46 17.45 4.30
CA ASN A 254 -16.36 18.52 4.71
C ASN A 254 -15.65 19.90 4.61
N GLY A 255 -16.40 20.99 4.55
CA GLY A 255 -15.86 22.35 4.57
C GLY A 255 -16.83 23.37 5.15
N GLN A 256 -16.29 24.47 5.69
CA GLN A 256 -17.07 25.51 6.36
C GLN A 256 -16.52 26.92 6.09
N ASN A 257 -17.42 27.90 6.17
CA ASN A 257 -17.05 29.31 6.22
C ASN A 257 -16.33 29.63 7.54
N THR A 258 -15.44 30.62 7.53
CA THR A 258 -14.78 31.15 8.72
C THR A 258 -15.01 32.66 8.84
N ALA A 259 -15.19 33.13 10.08
CA ALA A 259 -15.40 34.54 10.39
C ALA A 259 -14.11 35.36 10.18
N SER A 260 -14.23 36.70 10.25
CA SER A 260 -13.06 37.59 10.16
C SER A 260 -12.10 37.32 11.32
N GLY A 261 -10.85 37.06 10.98
CA GLY A 261 -9.79 36.68 11.91
C GLY A 261 -8.47 36.39 11.16
N LEU A 262 -7.47 35.93 11.89
CA LEU A 262 -6.23 35.37 11.31
C LEU A 262 -6.22 33.84 11.32
N THR A 263 -7.09 33.20 12.11
CA THR A 263 -7.10 31.76 12.34
C THR A 263 -8.29 31.11 11.63
N HIS A 264 -8.00 30.24 10.67
CA HIS A 264 -9.01 29.57 9.84
C HIS A 264 -8.99 28.08 10.16
N ALA A 265 -10.15 27.52 10.47
CA ALA A 265 -10.27 26.16 10.99
C ALA A 265 -11.21 25.32 10.11
N THR A 266 -10.80 24.09 9.79
CA THR A 266 -11.68 23.09 9.17
C THR A 266 -12.79 22.66 10.14
N PRO A 267 -13.90 22.09 9.65
CA PRO A 267 -14.71 21.22 10.49
C PRO A 267 -13.89 19.98 10.92
N SER A 268 -14.39 19.21 11.89
CA SER A 268 -13.94 17.83 12.07
C SER A 268 -14.72 16.92 11.12
N VAL A 269 -14.07 15.87 10.62
CA VAL A 269 -14.71 14.73 9.96
C VAL A 269 -14.38 13.44 10.72
N ASN A 270 -15.08 12.35 10.42
CA ASN A 270 -14.83 11.03 11.00
C ASN A 270 -14.40 10.08 9.88
N THR A 271 -13.16 9.61 9.94
CA THR A 271 -12.63 8.64 8.98
C THR A 271 -13.14 7.25 9.31
N THR A 272 -13.43 6.46 8.28
CA THR A 272 -13.96 5.08 8.40
C THR A 272 -12.94 4.01 7.99
N VAL A 273 -11.75 4.44 7.60
CA VAL A 273 -10.59 3.61 7.22
C VAL A 273 -9.36 4.18 7.92
N THR A 274 -8.44 3.31 8.34
CA THR A 274 -7.19 3.69 9.01
C THR A 274 -6.16 4.22 8.00
N ASN A 275 -5.22 5.04 8.47
CA ASN A 275 -4.10 5.60 7.70
C ASN A 275 -4.50 6.39 6.44
N THR A 276 -5.66 7.03 6.49
CA THR A 276 -6.06 7.98 5.45
C THR A 276 -5.11 9.18 5.42
N MET A 277 -4.83 9.70 4.24
CA MET A 277 -4.10 10.97 4.11
C MET A 277 -5.11 12.10 4.23
N LEU A 278 -5.10 12.79 5.36
CA LEU A 278 -5.84 14.04 5.51
C LEU A 278 -5.21 15.10 4.61
N VAL A 279 -6.04 15.78 3.85
CA VAL A 279 -5.68 16.95 3.05
C VAL A 279 -6.56 18.10 3.53
N THR A 280 -5.98 19.26 3.79
CA THR A 280 -6.75 20.46 4.16
C THR A 280 -6.36 21.65 3.31
N SER A 281 -7.29 22.58 3.12
CA SER A 281 -7.02 23.85 2.44
C SER A 281 -7.72 24.99 3.14
N HIS A 282 -7.02 26.11 3.32
CA HIS A 282 -7.48 27.27 4.08
C HIS A 282 -7.29 28.49 3.20
N ALA A 283 -8.36 29.23 2.93
CA ALA A 283 -8.34 30.41 2.08
C ALA A 283 -9.05 31.58 2.77
N PHE A 284 -8.55 32.80 2.61
CA PHE A 284 -9.18 33.99 3.21
C PHE A 284 -9.00 35.25 2.35
N THR A 285 -9.83 36.26 2.61
CA THR A 285 -9.98 37.45 1.74
C THR A 285 -8.85 38.48 1.88
N SER A 286 -7.60 38.04 2.01
CA SER A 286 -6.41 38.88 1.94
C SER A 286 -5.22 38.09 1.41
N SER A 287 -4.19 38.77 0.92
CA SER A 287 -2.91 38.14 0.59
C SER A 287 -1.98 38.21 1.80
N ALA A 288 -1.83 37.07 2.47
CA ALA A 288 -0.89 36.81 3.55
C ALA A 288 -0.04 35.58 3.24
N THR A 289 1.10 35.44 3.93
CA THR A 289 1.73 34.13 4.12
C THR A 289 1.01 33.38 5.24
N TRP A 290 1.07 32.06 5.19
CA TRP A 290 0.37 31.20 6.14
C TRP A 290 1.29 30.54 7.18
N THR A 291 0.67 29.80 8.10
CA THR A 291 1.33 28.96 9.10
C THR A 291 0.44 27.73 9.29
N PRO A 292 0.93 26.55 8.90
CA PRO A 292 0.10 25.38 8.72
C PRO A 292 -0.46 24.81 10.04
N PRO A 293 -1.54 24.01 9.99
CA PRO A 293 -2.10 23.37 11.17
C PRO A 293 -1.07 22.51 11.91
N GLY A 294 -1.01 22.67 13.24
CA GLY A 294 -0.04 21.96 14.09
C GLY A 294 -0.04 20.44 13.85
N GLY A 295 1.11 19.92 13.42
CA GLY A 295 1.31 18.50 13.09
C GLY A 295 1.01 18.12 11.63
N MET A 296 0.60 19.05 10.77
CA MET A 296 0.51 18.86 9.33
C MET A 296 1.77 19.37 8.61
N THR A 297 1.99 18.90 7.38
CA THR A 297 3.01 19.44 6.46
C THR A 297 2.34 20.29 5.39
N GLU A 298 2.90 21.48 5.14
CA GLU A 298 2.50 22.36 4.05
C GLU A 298 2.97 21.79 2.70
N ALA A 299 2.09 21.80 1.71
CA ALA A 299 2.39 21.44 0.32
C ALA A 299 2.45 22.66 -0.62
N PHE A 300 1.73 23.72 -0.28
CA PHE A 300 1.83 25.03 -0.94
C PHE A 300 1.26 26.16 -0.07
N ASP A 301 1.80 27.36 -0.27
CA ASP A 301 1.18 28.67 0.00
C ASP A 301 1.07 29.39 -1.38
N ALA A 302 0.02 30.19 -1.58
CA ALA A 302 -0.15 31.02 -2.76
C ALA A 302 -1.05 32.24 -2.51
N ALA A 303 -0.64 33.39 -3.03
CA ALA A 303 -1.36 34.66 -2.93
C ALA A 303 -1.61 35.28 -4.33
N SER A 304 -2.77 35.89 -4.53
CA SER A 304 -3.16 36.53 -5.80
C SER A 304 -2.33 37.77 -6.17
N VAL A 305 -1.73 38.42 -5.17
CA VAL A 305 -0.89 39.62 -5.27
C VAL A 305 0.24 39.53 -4.23
N ALA A 306 1.18 40.48 -4.28
CA ALA A 306 2.27 40.56 -3.30
C ALA A 306 1.74 40.66 -1.85
N VAL A 307 2.33 39.87 -0.96
CA VAL A 307 2.08 39.88 0.49
C VAL A 307 2.86 41.01 1.15
N PRO A 308 2.30 41.75 2.14
CA PRO A 308 0.92 41.72 2.61
C PRO A 308 -0.02 42.58 1.76
N SER A 309 -1.28 42.16 1.56
CA SER A 309 -2.30 43.01 0.92
C SER A 309 -3.75 42.60 1.20
N ALA A 310 -4.52 43.48 1.83
CA ALA A 310 -5.98 43.34 2.00
C ALA A 310 -6.80 43.38 0.69
N ALA A 311 -6.17 43.70 -0.45
CA ALA A 311 -6.84 43.72 -1.76
C ALA A 311 -6.89 42.34 -2.45
N GLY A 312 -6.18 41.34 -1.92
CA GLY A 312 -6.00 40.04 -2.57
C GLY A 312 -6.83 38.90 -1.98
N ILE A 313 -6.37 37.69 -2.25
CA ILE A 313 -6.75 36.43 -1.62
C ILE A 313 -5.49 35.57 -1.51
N SER A 314 -5.39 34.72 -0.49
CA SER A 314 -4.36 33.67 -0.43
C SER A 314 -4.95 32.38 0.13
N ILE A 315 -4.24 31.28 -0.14
CA ILE A 315 -4.63 29.92 0.20
C ILE A 315 -3.40 29.07 0.45
N GLU A 316 -3.46 28.27 1.51
CA GLU A 316 -2.52 27.18 1.78
C GLU A 316 -3.16 25.80 1.57
N GLY A 317 -2.34 24.80 1.29
CA GLY A 317 -2.73 23.39 1.18
C GLY A 317 -1.79 22.49 1.98
N ASN A 318 -2.35 21.59 2.79
CA ASN A 318 -1.63 20.77 3.76
C ASN A 318 -1.94 19.29 3.65
N TYR A 319 -1.09 18.45 4.24
CA TYR A 319 -1.34 17.02 4.38
C TYR A 319 -0.79 16.40 5.68
N VAL A 320 -1.40 15.30 6.15
CA VAL A 320 -0.86 14.41 7.20
C VAL A 320 -1.56 13.03 7.16
N ILE A 321 -0.86 11.95 7.52
CA ILE A 321 -1.49 10.64 7.75
C ILE A 321 -2.27 10.67 9.07
N GLN A 322 -3.55 10.27 9.04
CA GLN A 322 -4.34 9.93 10.23
C GLN A 322 -4.39 8.41 10.36
N VAL A 323 -3.61 7.86 11.31
CA VAL A 323 -3.50 6.41 11.54
C VAL A 323 -4.84 5.80 11.96
N ALA A 324 -5.56 6.42 12.88
CA ALA A 324 -6.84 5.90 13.39
C ALA A 324 -8.03 6.21 12.47
N ALA A 325 -9.03 5.33 12.50
CA ALA A 325 -10.34 5.53 11.87
C ALA A 325 -11.29 6.23 12.87
N ASP A 326 -11.06 7.54 13.07
CA ASP A 326 -11.72 8.33 14.12
C ASP A 326 -11.93 9.81 13.73
N ALA A 327 -12.27 10.65 14.70
CA ALA A 327 -12.55 12.06 14.47
C ALA A 327 -11.25 12.86 14.30
N THR A 328 -11.10 13.55 13.16
CA THR A 328 -9.88 14.32 12.81
C THR A 328 -9.51 15.41 13.82
N GLY A 329 -10.50 15.92 14.56
CA GLY A 329 -10.46 17.25 15.14
C GLY A 329 -10.52 18.34 14.07
N ALA A 330 -10.74 19.58 14.48
CA ALA A 330 -10.52 20.73 13.60
C ALA A 330 -9.01 20.90 13.35
N LYS A 331 -8.63 21.18 12.10
CA LYS A 331 -7.28 21.61 11.75
C LYS A 331 -7.32 23.12 11.58
N THR A 332 -6.51 23.87 12.33
CA THR A 332 -6.54 25.34 12.34
C THR A 332 -5.21 25.89 11.86
N ALA A 333 -5.26 26.67 10.78
CA ALA A 333 -4.11 27.33 10.18
C ALA A 333 -4.18 28.86 10.40
N THR A 334 -3.07 29.57 10.25
CA THR A 334 -2.97 30.98 10.67
C THR A 334 -2.30 31.88 9.62
N ALA A 335 -3.02 32.89 9.16
CA ALA A 335 -2.51 33.92 8.25
C ALA A 335 -1.68 35.00 8.98
N SER A 336 -0.66 35.55 8.32
CA SER A 336 0.28 36.51 8.91
C SER A 336 -0.24 37.95 9.09
N ASN A 337 -1.30 38.36 8.40
CA ASN A 337 -1.76 39.75 8.32
C ASN A 337 -3.24 39.86 7.89
N ASP A 338 -3.78 41.08 7.97
CA ASP A 338 -5.04 41.51 7.36
C ASP A 338 -6.25 40.60 7.66
N ALA A 339 -6.66 40.56 8.93
CA ALA A 339 -7.70 39.67 9.44
C ALA A 339 -9.07 39.83 8.71
N ASP A 340 -9.45 38.83 7.93
CA ASP A 340 -10.64 38.86 7.07
C ASP A 340 -11.36 37.50 7.04
N VAL A 341 -12.51 37.41 6.40
CA VAL A 341 -13.32 36.19 6.28
C VAL A 341 -12.68 35.16 5.34
N GLY A 342 -12.98 33.88 5.56
CA GLY A 342 -12.38 32.79 4.78
C GLY A 342 -13.26 31.56 4.62
N ASN A 343 -12.68 30.53 4.03
CA ASN A 343 -13.26 29.19 3.88
C ASN A 343 -12.18 28.15 4.17
N ALA A 344 -12.55 27.07 4.84
CA ALA A 344 -11.63 25.98 5.20
C ALA A 344 -12.24 24.62 4.85
N HIS A 345 -11.42 23.74 4.28
CA HIS A 345 -11.82 22.41 3.80
C HIS A 345 -10.93 21.31 4.38
N ILE A 346 -11.52 20.13 4.58
CA ILE A 346 -10.82 18.89 4.92
C ILE A 346 -11.39 17.73 4.10
N LEU A 347 -10.51 16.90 3.54
CA LEU A 347 -10.84 15.57 3.07
C LEU A 347 -9.85 14.53 3.62
N ALA A 348 -10.27 13.28 3.60
CA ALA A 348 -9.45 12.12 3.91
C ALA A 348 -9.34 11.24 2.66
N LEU A 349 -8.13 11.10 2.11
CA LEU A 349 -7.87 10.19 1.00
C LEU A 349 -7.77 8.75 1.50
N LYS A 350 -8.47 7.83 0.84
CA LYS A 350 -8.51 6.41 1.17
C LYS A 350 -7.26 5.69 0.62
N PRO A 351 -6.53 4.89 1.43
CA PRO A 351 -5.44 4.07 0.91
C PRO A 351 -5.93 3.08 -0.15
N ALA A 352 -5.11 2.81 -1.16
CA ALA A 352 -5.47 1.83 -2.17
C ALA A 352 -5.49 0.42 -1.54
N PRO A 353 -6.56 -0.38 -1.74
CA PRO A 353 -6.70 -1.72 -1.16
C PRO A 353 -5.71 -2.73 -1.74
#